data_AF-A0A1B6CMI7-F1
#
_entry.id   AF-A0A1B6CMI7-F1
#
_cell.length_a   1.000
_cell.length_b   1.000
_cell.length_c   1.000
_cell.angle_alpha   90.00
_cell.angle_beta   90.00
_cell.angle_gamma   90.00
#
_symmetry.space_group_name_H-M   'P 1'
#
loop_
_entity.id
_entity.type
_entity.pdbx_description
1 polymer ?
#
loop_
_entity_poly.entity_id
_entity_poly.type
_entity_poly.pdbx_seq_one_letter_code
_entity_poly.pdbx_strand_id
1 'polypeptide(L)'
;ISEALKTLEAETKLKPVTNITISDVKPESTKSLRAVLQWSPTPDLPCVYEVITWSPGSHVDPVKIIGRYESNLTNLSFETNYQIGIRTQASPEFTNESNQTFIHFNCLAYFPGNLSICGPEKPLNISTKEIPISESQCDIIISWSKPNFLPNYYNVTISSILLNESTTTKTVFGNQTNITFNGLENVEEDYTVSVEAVSDGGTSQANFFMSDSKCKAQKNKEKHLPVFWSSLSLFSLIVLGLNFVIIYFHKLKRKRNKNKSYFKDEIKKSTYIYNKKCTEDQAIFEIDEFEIKRENI
;
A
#
# COMPACT_ATOMS: atom_id res chain seq x y z
N ILE A 1 -23.17 -47.80 56.12
CA ILE A 1 -22.58 -46.47 56.40
C ILE A 1 -23.07 -45.56 55.29
N SER A 2 -24.02 -44.70 55.62
CA SER A 2 -24.61 -43.72 54.69
C SER A 2 -23.61 -42.58 54.55
N GLU A 3 -22.82 -42.58 53.48
CA GLU A 3 -22.05 -41.40 53.09
C GLU A 3 -23.05 -40.28 52.78
N ALA A 4 -23.10 -39.28 53.67
CA ALA A 4 -23.94 -38.11 53.47
C ALA A 4 -23.52 -37.43 52.16
N LEU A 5 -24.46 -37.31 51.22
CA LEU A 5 -24.32 -36.48 50.03
C LEU A 5 -24.06 -35.04 50.47
N LYS A 6 -22.78 -34.64 50.52
CA LYS A 6 -22.40 -33.24 50.70
C LYS A 6 -22.75 -32.50 49.42
N THR A 7 -23.76 -31.64 49.49
CA THR A 7 -23.99 -30.62 48.47
C THR A 7 -22.79 -29.68 48.42
N LEU A 8 -22.28 -29.41 47.22
CA LEU A 8 -21.23 -28.43 46.98
C LEU A 8 -21.62 -27.06 47.58
N GLU A 9 -20.67 -26.40 48.23
CA GLU A 9 -20.88 -25.03 48.74
C GLU A 9 -21.09 -24.07 47.56
N ALA A 10 -22.02 -23.12 47.72
CA ALA A 10 -22.50 -22.26 46.65
C ALA A 10 -21.42 -21.39 45.96
N GLU A 11 -20.25 -21.23 46.56
CA GLU A 11 -19.12 -20.45 46.01
C GLU A 11 -17.98 -21.33 45.45
N THR A 12 -18.12 -22.66 45.50
CA THR A 12 -17.07 -23.56 45.01
C THR A 12 -17.06 -23.59 43.49
N LYS A 13 -15.95 -23.16 42.90
CA LYS A 13 -15.74 -23.24 41.45
C LYS A 13 -15.59 -24.69 41.00
N LEU A 14 -16.43 -25.11 40.05
CA LEU A 14 -16.39 -26.46 39.48
C LEU A 14 -15.08 -26.71 38.74
N LYS A 15 -14.58 -27.94 38.85
CA LYS A 15 -13.42 -28.40 38.10
C LYS A 15 -13.77 -28.59 36.61
N PRO A 16 -12.82 -28.30 35.71
CA PRO A 16 -13.00 -28.55 34.28
C PRO A 16 -13.04 -30.05 33.97
N VAL A 17 -13.71 -30.39 32.88
CA VAL A 17 -13.79 -31.75 32.32
C VAL A 17 -12.40 -32.26 31.92
N THR A 18 -12.20 -33.58 32.02
CA THR A 18 -10.95 -34.24 31.61
C THR A 18 -11.21 -35.35 30.60
N ASN A 19 -10.15 -35.80 29.91
CA ASN A 19 -10.19 -36.91 28.95
C ASN A 19 -11.24 -36.72 27.84
N ILE A 20 -11.26 -35.53 27.24
CA ILE A 20 -12.12 -35.26 26.08
C ILE A 20 -11.56 -36.00 24.87
N THR A 21 -12.41 -36.75 24.18
CA THR A 21 -12.07 -37.50 22.98
C THR A 21 -13.18 -37.38 21.95
N ILE A 22 -12.83 -37.54 20.68
CA ILE A 22 -13.79 -37.61 19.58
C ILE A 22 -13.69 -39.01 18.98
N SER A 23 -14.83 -39.68 18.86
CA SER A 23 -14.95 -41.04 18.36
C SER A 23 -16.08 -41.14 17.33
N ASP A 24 -16.17 -42.29 16.66
CA ASP A 24 -17.20 -42.62 15.64
C ASP A 24 -17.39 -41.56 14.53
N VAL A 25 -16.29 -40.97 14.05
CA VAL A 25 -16.32 -39.98 12.96
C VAL A 25 -16.75 -40.66 11.66
N LYS A 26 -17.89 -40.25 11.11
CA LYS A 26 -18.49 -40.85 9.91
C LYS A 26 -19.09 -39.77 9.00
N PRO A 27 -19.11 -39.98 7.68
CA PRO A 27 -19.93 -39.17 6.77
C PRO A 27 -21.40 -39.24 7.18
N GLU A 28 -22.03 -38.09 7.31
CA GLU A 28 -23.47 -37.93 7.54
C GLU A 28 -24.20 -37.58 6.23
N SER A 29 -23.55 -36.78 5.37
CA SER A 29 -24.00 -36.48 4.02
C SER A 29 -22.82 -36.39 3.05
N THR A 30 -23.06 -35.96 1.81
CA THR A 30 -22.00 -35.69 0.84
C THR A 30 -21.08 -34.52 1.23
N LYS A 31 -21.52 -33.66 2.16
CA LYS A 31 -20.75 -32.48 2.60
C LYS A 31 -20.64 -32.31 4.12
N SER A 32 -21.17 -33.25 4.89
CA SER A 32 -21.12 -33.20 6.35
C SER A 32 -20.65 -34.50 6.99
N LEU A 33 -20.00 -34.35 8.14
CA LEU A 33 -19.58 -35.36 9.07
C LEU A 33 -20.47 -35.34 10.31
N ARG A 34 -20.63 -36.52 10.90
CA ARG A 34 -21.05 -36.70 12.29
C ARG A 34 -19.90 -37.28 13.09
N ALA A 35 -19.81 -36.89 14.35
CA ALA A 35 -18.85 -37.43 15.30
C ALA A 35 -19.48 -37.50 16.70
N VAL A 36 -18.92 -38.35 17.56
CA VAL A 36 -19.34 -38.45 18.96
C VAL A 36 -18.24 -37.85 19.83
N LEU A 37 -18.60 -36.82 20.59
CA LEU A 37 -17.75 -36.22 21.60
C LEU A 37 -17.96 -36.96 22.92
N GLN A 38 -16.91 -37.46 23.54
CA GLN A 38 -16.98 -38.20 24.81
C GLN A 38 -16.01 -37.60 25.82
N TRP A 39 -16.38 -37.62 27.10
CA TRP A 39 -15.53 -37.11 28.18
C TRP A 39 -15.67 -37.89 29.48
N SER A 40 -14.72 -37.70 30.40
CA SER A 40 -14.83 -38.26 31.75
C SER A 40 -15.50 -37.26 32.71
N PRO A 41 -16.43 -37.70 33.57
CA PRO A 41 -17.01 -36.85 34.59
C PRO A 41 -15.95 -36.30 35.54
N THR A 42 -16.17 -35.09 36.05
CA THR A 42 -15.30 -34.50 37.07
C THR A 42 -15.66 -35.06 38.44
N PRO A 43 -14.75 -34.99 39.43
CA PRO A 43 -15.03 -35.44 40.80
C PRO A 43 -16.23 -34.73 41.45
N ASP A 44 -16.54 -33.52 40.97
CA ASP A 44 -17.66 -32.71 41.46
C ASP A 44 -19.02 -33.21 40.93
N LEU A 45 -19.01 -34.20 40.01
CA LEU A 45 -20.17 -34.85 39.39
C LEU A 45 -21.30 -33.89 38.99
N PRO A 46 -21.01 -32.85 38.18
CA PRO A 46 -22.01 -31.88 37.79
C PRO A 46 -23.09 -32.52 36.91
N CYS A 47 -24.33 -32.07 37.09
CA CYS A 47 -25.49 -32.59 36.37
C CYS A 47 -25.58 -32.10 34.92
N VAL A 48 -24.93 -30.97 34.62
CA VAL A 48 -25.05 -30.25 33.34
C VAL A 48 -23.68 -30.00 32.73
N TYR A 49 -23.57 -30.34 31.45
CA TYR A 49 -22.44 -30.04 30.60
C TYR A 49 -22.92 -29.16 29.46
N GLU A 50 -22.10 -28.20 29.06
CA GLU A 50 -22.39 -27.35 27.92
C GLU A 50 -21.28 -27.50 26.90
N VAL A 51 -21.67 -27.91 25.69
CA VAL A 51 -20.77 -28.14 24.56
C VAL A 51 -20.94 -27.01 23.58
N ILE A 52 -19.83 -26.36 23.22
CA ILE A 52 -19.80 -25.25 22.28
C ILE A 52 -18.86 -25.62 21.15
N THR A 53 -19.30 -25.40 19.91
CA THR A 53 -18.52 -25.69 18.71
C THR A 53 -18.24 -24.38 17.97
N TRP A 54 -16.96 -24.06 17.80
CA TRP A 54 -16.49 -22.90 17.06
C TRP A 54 -15.95 -23.32 15.70
N SER A 55 -16.38 -22.59 14.68
CA SER A 55 -15.84 -22.60 13.32
C SER A 55 -15.29 -21.20 12.98
N PRO A 56 -14.40 -21.06 12.00
CA PRO A 56 -13.95 -19.75 11.55
C PRO A 56 -15.14 -18.87 11.12
N GLY A 57 -15.31 -17.71 11.76
CA GLY A 57 -16.38 -16.76 11.44
C GLY A 57 -17.79 -17.13 11.94
N SER A 58 -17.96 -18.25 12.66
CA SER A 58 -19.24 -18.62 13.24
C SER A 58 -19.11 -19.45 14.52
N HIS A 59 -20.00 -19.20 15.47
CA HIS A 59 -20.17 -20.03 16.66
C HIS A 59 -21.56 -20.69 16.59
N VAL A 60 -21.62 -21.97 16.93
CA VAL A 60 -22.89 -22.67 17.11
C VAL A 60 -23.38 -22.41 18.54
N ASP A 61 -24.69 -22.24 18.69
CA ASP A 61 -25.31 -22.09 20.00
C ASP A 61 -24.89 -23.25 20.92
N PRO A 62 -24.60 -22.96 22.20
CA PRO A 62 -24.22 -23.99 23.16
C PRO A 62 -25.30 -25.07 23.30
N VAL A 63 -24.88 -26.34 23.28
CA VAL A 63 -25.78 -27.48 23.52
C VAL A 63 -25.62 -27.94 24.96
N LYS A 64 -26.71 -27.87 25.73
CA LYS A 64 -26.78 -28.39 27.10
C LYS A 64 -27.04 -29.90 27.10
N ILE A 65 -26.17 -30.63 27.79
CA ILE A 65 -26.21 -32.08 27.96
C ILE A 65 -26.43 -32.39 29.44
N ILE A 66 -27.47 -33.17 29.75
CA ILE A 66 -27.86 -33.50 31.13
C ILE A 66 -27.71 -35.00 31.35
N GLY A 67 -26.97 -35.39 32.40
CA GLY A 67 -26.85 -36.78 32.83
C GLY A 67 -26.16 -37.73 31.86
N ARG A 68 -25.43 -37.20 30.86
CA ARG A 68 -24.64 -37.97 29.90
C ARG A 68 -23.24 -37.39 29.78
N TYR A 69 -22.30 -38.24 29.41
CA TYR A 69 -20.88 -37.88 29.20
C TYR A 69 -20.47 -37.96 27.73
N GLU A 70 -21.47 -37.84 26.85
CA GLU A 70 -21.29 -37.83 25.42
C GLU A 70 -22.28 -36.88 24.73
N SER A 71 -21.88 -36.39 23.57
CA SER A 71 -22.70 -35.52 22.71
C SER A 71 -22.44 -35.83 21.24
N ASN A 72 -23.50 -35.81 20.44
CA ASN A 72 -23.39 -35.94 18.99
C ASN A 72 -23.06 -34.58 18.39
N LEU A 73 -21.96 -34.52 17.65
CA LEU A 73 -21.61 -33.40 16.80
C LEU A 73 -22.11 -33.71 15.39
N THR A 74 -23.05 -32.92 14.90
CA THR A 74 -23.69 -33.07 13.58
C THR A 74 -23.35 -31.90 12.67
N ASN A 75 -23.52 -32.07 11.36
CA ASN A 75 -23.26 -31.01 10.37
C ASN A 75 -21.84 -30.42 10.42
N LEU A 76 -20.84 -31.23 10.77
CA LEU A 76 -19.45 -30.82 10.73
C LEU A 76 -18.97 -30.80 9.27
N SER A 77 -18.50 -29.67 8.76
CA SER A 77 -17.96 -29.56 7.41
C SER A 77 -16.62 -30.25 7.28
N PHE A 78 -16.41 -30.94 6.16
CA PHE A 78 -15.14 -31.59 5.78
C PHE A 78 -13.96 -30.63 5.61
N GLU A 79 -14.26 -29.34 5.44
CA GLU A 79 -13.32 -28.27 5.08
C GLU A 79 -12.87 -27.44 6.29
N THR A 80 -13.50 -27.67 7.45
CA THR A 80 -13.40 -26.78 8.60
C THR A 80 -12.64 -27.41 9.76
N ASN A 81 -11.66 -26.66 10.28
CA ASN A 81 -11.05 -26.96 11.57
C ASN A 81 -11.94 -26.40 12.67
N TYR A 82 -12.50 -27.29 13.48
CA TYR A 82 -13.36 -26.92 14.59
C TYR A 82 -12.58 -26.88 15.89
N GLN A 83 -12.88 -25.90 16.72
CA GLN A 83 -12.52 -25.91 18.13
C GLN A 83 -13.79 -26.25 18.91
N ILE A 84 -13.72 -27.25 19.79
CA ILE A 84 -14.87 -27.72 20.56
C ILE A 84 -14.55 -27.55 22.03
N GLY A 85 -15.42 -26.88 22.76
CA GLY A 85 -15.26 -26.57 24.17
C GLY A 85 -16.32 -27.24 24.99
N ILE A 86 -15.92 -27.72 26.16
CA ILE A 86 -16.84 -28.26 27.15
C ILE A 86 -16.62 -27.51 28.46
N ARG A 87 -17.70 -27.05 29.07
CA ARG A 87 -17.72 -26.57 30.46
C ARG A 87 -18.82 -27.26 31.25
N THR A 88 -18.64 -27.34 32.55
CA THR A 88 -19.64 -27.90 33.46
C THR A 88 -20.42 -26.79 34.14
N GLN A 89 -21.70 -27.01 34.39
CA GLN A 89 -22.58 -26.13 35.15
C GLN A 89 -23.15 -26.89 36.34
N ALA A 90 -23.30 -26.20 37.48
CA ALA A 90 -23.83 -26.82 38.70
C ALA A 90 -25.31 -27.23 38.54
N SER A 91 -26.09 -26.43 37.81
CA SER A 91 -27.50 -26.66 37.55
C SER A 91 -27.94 -25.89 36.29
N PRO A 92 -29.00 -26.29 35.58
CA PRO A 92 -29.44 -25.63 34.35
C PRO A 92 -29.74 -24.14 34.50
N GLU A 93 -30.08 -23.72 35.73
CA GLU A 93 -30.53 -22.38 36.11
C GLU A 93 -29.43 -21.51 36.74
N PHE A 94 -28.27 -22.08 37.06
CA PHE A 94 -27.20 -21.41 37.81
C PHE A 94 -25.97 -21.14 36.93
N THR A 95 -25.31 -20.01 37.20
CA THR A 95 -24.14 -19.50 36.44
C THR A 95 -22.79 -19.93 37.03
N ASN A 96 -22.76 -20.85 38.00
CA ASN A 96 -21.50 -21.39 38.50
C ASN A 96 -20.95 -22.40 37.49
N GLU A 97 -19.96 -21.95 36.73
CA GLU A 97 -19.36 -22.71 35.65
C GLU A 97 -17.89 -23.07 35.93
N SER A 98 -17.45 -24.20 35.38
CA SER A 98 -16.02 -24.50 35.30
C SER A 98 -15.34 -23.65 34.23
N ASN A 99 -14.02 -23.65 34.25
CA ASN A 99 -13.26 -23.25 33.07
C ASN A 99 -13.60 -24.19 31.89
N GLN A 100 -13.54 -23.64 30.67
CA GLN A 100 -13.70 -24.41 29.44
C GLN A 100 -12.47 -25.26 29.16
N THR A 101 -12.69 -26.48 28.67
CA THR A 101 -11.64 -27.36 28.14
C THR A 101 -11.87 -27.53 26.66
N PHE A 102 -10.81 -27.39 25.86
CA PHE A 102 -10.90 -27.35 24.41
C PHE A 102 -10.22 -28.55 23.74
N ILE A 103 -10.82 -29.03 22.66
CA ILE A 103 -10.23 -29.99 21.73
C ILE A 103 -10.38 -29.45 20.30
N HIS A 104 -9.45 -29.84 19.42
CA HIS A 104 -9.50 -29.50 18.00
C HIS A 104 -9.95 -30.69 17.18
N PHE A 105 -10.82 -30.46 16.21
CA PHE A 105 -11.27 -31.45 15.23
C PHE A 105 -10.89 -31.02 13.82
N ASN A 106 -10.21 -31.91 13.11
CA ASN A 106 -9.80 -31.76 11.71
C ASN A 106 -10.14 -33.06 10.96
N CYS A 107 -10.83 -32.97 9.83
CA CYS A 107 -11.21 -34.11 9.00
C CYS A 107 -10.01 -35.00 8.63
N LEU A 108 -8.89 -34.39 8.19
CA LEU A 108 -7.70 -35.11 7.74
C LEU A 108 -6.98 -35.87 8.87
N ALA A 109 -7.25 -35.53 10.14
CA ALA A 109 -6.74 -36.30 11.27
C ALA A 109 -7.41 -37.69 11.38
N TYR A 110 -8.66 -37.81 10.92
CA TYR A 110 -9.43 -39.06 10.96
C TYR A 110 -9.45 -39.80 9.62
N PHE A 111 -9.36 -39.07 8.50
CA PHE A 111 -9.28 -39.63 7.15
C PHE A 111 -8.00 -39.15 6.43
N PRO A 112 -6.81 -39.60 6.87
CA PRO A 112 -5.54 -39.10 6.35
C PRO A 112 -5.42 -39.36 4.85
N GLY A 113 -5.19 -38.29 4.08
CA GLY A 113 -4.99 -38.34 2.64
C GLY A 113 -6.22 -38.62 1.79
N ASN A 114 -7.40 -38.78 2.40
CA ASN A 114 -8.63 -39.01 1.65
C ASN A 114 -9.28 -37.68 1.24
N LEU A 115 -8.74 -37.08 0.18
CA LEU A 115 -9.23 -35.82 -0.41
C LEU A 115 -10.53 -35.96 -1.21
N SER A 116 -11.09 -37.17 -1.32
CA SER A 116 -12.45 -37.37 -1.83
C SER A 116 -13.50 -37.14 -0.74
N ILE A 117 -13.09 -37.14 0.52
CA ILE A 117 -13.95 -36.92 1.70
C ILE A 117 -13.61 -35.58 2.35
N CYS A 118 -12.33 -35.35 2.66
CA CYS A 118 -11.88 -34.13 3.33
C CYS A 118 -11.46 -33.04 2.34
N GLY A 119 -11.61 -31.78 2.73
CA GLY A 119 -10.92 -30.68 2.05
C GLY A 119 -9.39 -30.78 2.25
N PRO A 120 -8.57 -30.20 1.35
CA PRO A 120 -7.12 -30.23 1.49
C PRO A 120 -6.64 -29.36 2.65
N GLU A 121 -5.37 -29.55 3.04
CA GLU A 121 -4.71 -28.69 4.01
C GLU A 121 -4.62 -27.25 3.51
N LYS A 122 -4.75 -26.29 4.43
CA LYS A 122 -4.53 -24.87 4.15
C LYS A 122 -3.12 -24.66 3.58
N PRO A 123 -2.96 -24.01 2.41
CA PRO A 123 -1.64 -23.70 1.85
C PRO A 123 -0.78 -22.90 2.83
N LEU A 124 0.50 -23.25 2.99
CA LEU A 124 1.41 -22.64 3.97
C LEU A 124 2.58 -21.89 3.30
N ASN A 125 3.18 -20.95 4.03
CA ASN A 125 4.32 -20.13 3.61
C ASN A 125 4.10 -19.45 2.25
N ILE A 126 2.97 -18.76 2.10
CA ILE A 126 2.73 -17.93 0.93
C ILE A 126 3.76 -16.81 0.91
N SER A 127 4.37 -16.60 -0.25
CA SER A 127 5.28 -15.50 -0.51
C SER A 127 5.05 -14.93 -1.90
N THR A 128 5.33 -13.64 -2.03
CA THR A 128 5.23 -12.88 -3.28
C THR A 128 6.61 -12.42 -3.72
N LYS A 129 6.82 -12.40 -5.03
CA LYS A 129 7.98 -11.76 -5.66
C LYS A 129 7.49 -10.92 -6.82
N GLU A 130 7.75 -9.63 -6.72
CA GLU A 130 7.38 -8.63 -7.72
C GLU A 130 8.52 -8.41 -8.71
N ILE A 131 8.18 -8.30 -9.99
CA ILE A 131 9.09 -8.01 -11.09
C ILE A 131 8.50 -6.82 -11.87
N PRO A 132 9.06 -5.60 -11.72
CA PRO A 132 8.56 -4.43 -12.45
C PRO A 132 8.83 -4.58 -13.95
N ILE A 133 7.80 -4.38 -14.77
CA ILE A 133 7.90 -4.38 -16.24
C ILE A 133 7.98 -2.94 -16.76
N SER A 134 7.12 -2.05 -16.26
CA SER A 134 7.02 -0.65 -16.68
C SER A 134 6.71 0.25 -15.48
N GLU A 135 6.45 1.54 -15.72
CA GLU A 135 6.08 2.49 -14.66
C GLU A 135 4.77 2.11 -13.95
N SER A 136 3.85 1.41 -14.65
CA SER A 136 2.54 1.05 -14.12
C SER A 136 2.23 -0.45 -14.15
N GLN A 137 3.13 -1.28 -14.68
CA GLN A 137 2.91 -2.73 -14.83
C GLN A 137 3.93 -3.57 -14.05
N CYS A 138 3.41 -4.60 -13.38
CA CYS A 138 4.19 -5.53 -12.59
C CYS A 138 3.81 -6.99 -12.90
N ASP A 139 4.80 -7.87 -12.94
CA ASP A 139 4.59 -9.31 -12.81
C ASP A 139 4.69 -9.69 -11.34
N ILE A 140 3.71 -10.44 -10.83
CA ILE A 140 3.71 -10.94 -9.45
C ILE A 140 3.79 -12.47 -9.50
N ILE A 141 4.87 -13.01 -8.96
CA ILE A 141 5.06 -14.44 -8.74
C ILE A 141 4.61 -14.75 -7.31
N ILE A 142 3.61 -15.61 -7.18
CA ILE A 142 3.14 -16.11 -5.89
C ILE A 142 3.64 -17.54 -5.75
N SER A 143 4.14 -17.90 -4.57
CA SER A 143 4.54 -19.28 -4.26
C SER A 143 4.16 -19.70 -2.85
N TRP A 144 3.95 -21.00 -2.65
CA TRP A 144 3.59 -21.60 -1.38
C TRP A 144 4.32 -22.94 -1.18
N SER A 145 4.22 -23.50 0.03
CA SER A 145 4.80 -24.80 0.36
C SER A 145 4.01 -25.95 -0.25
N LYS A 146 4.71 -26.99 -0.69
CA LYS A 146 4.08 -28.23 -1.15
C LYS A 146 3.34 -28.90 0.03
N PRO A 147 2.06 -29.26 -0.13
CA PRO A 147 1.31 -29.94 0.93
C PRO A 147 1.70 -31.42 1.04
N ASN A 148 1.29 -32.07 2.13
CA ASN A 148 1.50 -33.50 2.32
C ASN A 148 0.68 -34.33 1.32
N PHE A 149 -0.55 -33.88 1.05
CA PHE A 149 -1.47 -34.48 0.09
C PHE A 149 -1.78 -33.47 -1.01
N LEU A 150 -1.60 -33.87 -2.27
CA LEU A 150 -1.78 -32.99 -3.42
C LEU A 150 -3.27 -32.75 -3.69
N PRO A 151 -3.75 -31.50 -3.72
CA PRO A 151 -5.12 -31.19 -4.12
C PRO A 151 -5.33 -31.43 -5.62
N ASN A 152 -6.56 -31.29 -6.09
CA ASN A 152 -6.87 -31.31 -7.52
C ASN A 152 -6.32 -30.02 -8.18
N TYR A 153 -6.57 -28.87 -7.55
CA TYR A 153 -6.10 -27.56 -7.99
C TYR A 153 -6.03 -26.54 -6.86
N TYR A 154 -5.44 -25.38 -7.12
CA TYR A 154 -5.46 -24.21 -6.26
C TYR A 154 -6.18 -23.06 -6.95
N ASN A 155 -6.97 -22.30 -6.18
CA ASN A 155 -7.47 -21.00 -6.56
C ASN A 155 -6.58 -19.94 -5.90
N VAL A 156 -5.93 -19.12 -6.72
CA VAL A 156 -5.09 -18.01 -6.26
C VAL A 156 -5.77 -16.71 -6.65
N THR A 157 -6.07 -15.86 -5.68
CA THR A 157 -6.70 -14.55 -5.92
C THR A 157 -5.78 -13.44 -5.45
N ILE A 158 -5.67 -12.38 -6.26
CA ILE A 158 -5.04 -11.12 -5.88
C ILE A 158 -6.14 -10.06 -5.83
N SER A 159 -6.17 -9.27 -4.76
CA SER A 159 -7.10 -8.16 -4.57
C SER A 159 -6.35 -6.91 -4.10
N SER A 160 -6.57 -5.76 -4.75
CA SER A 160 -6.12 -4.46 -4.22
C SER A 160 -6.94 -4.08 -2.97
N ILE A 161 -6.30 -3.44 -1.99
CA ILE A 161 -6.93 -3.03 -0.73
C ILE A 161 -7.79 -1.77 -0.90
N LEU A 162 -7.48 -0.90 -1.87
CA LEU A 162 -8.09 0.44 -1.97
C LEU A 162 -9.23 0.54 -2.99
N LEU A 163 -9.39 -0.45 -3.88
CA LEU A 163 -10.45 -0.48 -4.89
C LEU A 163 -11.09 -1.87 -4.93
N ASN A 164 -12.37 -1.94 -4.55
CA ASN A 164 -13.22 -3.14 -4.56
C ASN A 164 -13.42 -3.79 -5.96
N GLU A 165 -12.65 -3.40 -6.98
CA GLU A 165 -13.00 -3.63 -8.39
C GLU A 165 -11.98 -4.46 -9.19
N SER A 166 -10.78 -4.78 -8.65
CA SER A 166 -9.77 -5.57 -9.38
C SER A 166 -9.33 -6.84 -8.64
N THR A 167 -10.28 -7.75 -8.40
CA THR A 167 -9.94 -9.12 -8.00
C THR A 167 -9.57 -9.93 -9.23
N THR A 168 -8.34 -10.45 -9.26
CA THR A 168 -7.92 -11.38 -10.32
C THR A 168 -7.69 -12.75 -9.70
N THR A 169 -8.46 -13.74 -10.15
CA THR A 169 -8.32 -15.13 -9.73
C THR A 169 -7.74 -15.97 -10.86
N LYS A 170 -6.81 -16.85 -10.54
CA LYS A 170 -6.30 -17.88 -11.46
C LYS A 170 -6.30 -19.24 -10.78
N THR A 171 -6.56 -20.26 -11.60
CA THR A 171 -6.55 -21.66 -11.17
C THR A 171 -5.29 -22.35 -11.64
N VAL A 172 -4.73 -23.18 -10.77
CA VAL A 172 -3.43 -23.83 -10.95
C VAL A 172 -3.54 -25.30 -10.58
N PHE A 173 -2.93 -26.20 -11.34
CA PHE A 173 -2.97 -27.63 -11.03
C PHE A 173 -2.34 -27.94 -9.66
N GLY A 174 -2.90 -28.92 -8.95
CA GLY A 174 -2.50 -29.19 -7.57
C GLY A 174 -1.05 -29.66 -7.35
N ASN A 175 -0.36 -30.04 -8.43
CA ASN A 175 1.07 -30.38 -8.42
C ASN A 175 2.00 -29.17 -8.53
N GLN A 176 1.47 -27.99 -8.85
CA GLN A 176 2.22 -26.74 -8.93
C GLN A 176 2.13 -25.99 -7.60
N THR A 177 3.21 -25.29 -7.23
CA THR A 177 3.31 -24.54 -5.97
C THR A 177 3.63 -23.06 -6.18
N ASN A 178 3.49 -22.61 -7.42
CA ASN A 178 3.68 -21.22 -7.81
C ASN A 178 2.79 -20.84 -8.99
N ILE A 179 2.61 -19.54 -9.15
CA ILE A 179 1.89 -18.95 -10.27
C ILE A 179 2.40 -17.55 -10.54
N THR A 180 2.35 -17.12 -11.80
CA THR A 180 2.63 -15.73 -12.19
C THR A 180 1.36 -15.04 -12.67
N PHE A 181 1.11 -13.85 -12.10
CA PHE A 181 0.18 -12.88 -12.63
C PHE A 181 0.98 -11.89 -13.46
N ASN A 182 0.69 -11.83 -14.75
CA ASN A 182 1.51 -11.08 -15.70
C ASN A 182 0.85 -9.74 -16.00
N GLY A 183 1.66 -8.67 -16.11
CA GLY A 183 1.23 -7.36 -16.59
C GLY A 183 0.11 -6.75 -15.77
N LEU A 184 0.12 -6.94 -14.45
CA LEU A 184 -0.87 -6.32 -13.57
C LEU A 184 -0.65 -4.80 -13.57
N GLU A 185 -1.70 -4.05 -13.85
CA GLU A 185 -1.68 -2.59 -13.87
C GLU A 185 -1.99 -2.02 -12.48
N ASN A 186 -1.39 -0.88 -12.16
CA ASN A 186 -1.63 -0.13 -10.91
C ASN A 186 -1.31 -0.92 -9.63
N VAL A 187 -0.30 -1.79 -9.65
CA VAL A 187 0.26 -2.46 -8.46
C VAL A 187 1.11 -1.49 -7.64
N GLU A 188 0.78 -0.19 -7.58
CA GLU A 188 1.48 0.75 -6.70
C GLU A 188 0.98 0.68 -5.25
N GLU A 189 -0.14 -0.01 -5.04
CA GLU A 189 -0.85 -0.14 -3.78
C GLU A 189 -0.62 -1.51 -3.14
N ASP A 190 -0.79 -1.56 -1.83
CA ASP A 190 -0.78 -2.81 -1.07
C ASP A 190 -1.88 -3.74 -1.57
N TYR A 191 -1.53 -5.01 -1.72
CA TYR A 191 -2.45 -6.03 -2.22
C TYR A 191 -2.49 -7.22 -1.26
N THR A 192 -3.63 -7.90 -1.29
CA THR A 192 -3.84 -9.16 -0.59
C THR A 192 -3.83 -10.30 -1.58
N VAL A 193 -3.08 -11.34 -1.26
CA VAL A 193 -3.11 -12.62 -1.95
C VAL A 193 -3.89 -13.61 -1.10
N SER A 194 -4.86 -14.30 -1.68
CA SER A 194 -5.48 -15.49 -1.09
C SER A 194 -5.14 -16.73 -1.90
N VAL A 195 -4.77 -17.81 -1.21
CA VAL A 195 -4.58 -19.13 -1.83
C VAL A 195 -5.47 -20.14 -1.13
N GLU A 196 -6.27 -20.84 -1.92
CA GLU A 196 -7.15 -21.93 -1.49
C GLU A 196 -6.81 -23.19 -2.27
N ALA A 197 -6.72 -24.33 -1.59
CA ALA A 197 -6.57 -25.64 -2.21
C ALA A 197 -7.94 -26.30 -2.36
N VAL A 198 -8.19 -26.96 -3.50
CA VAL A 198 -9.50 -27.54 -3.82
C VAL A 198 -9.36 -29.01 -4.20
N SER A 199 -10.30 -29.81 -3.70
CA SER A 199 -10.46 -31.23 -4.03
C SER A 199 -11.93 -31.63 -4.11
N ASP A 200 -12.20 -32.87 -4.49
CA ASP A 200 -13.58 -33.40 -4.56
C ASP A 200 -14.28 -33.40 -3.18
N GLY A 201 -13.50 -33.60 -2.11
CA GLY A 201 -13.97 -33.55 -0.72
C GLY A 201 -14.14 -32.14 -0.16
N GLY A 202 -13.75 -31.11 -0.92
CA GLY A 202 -13.96 -29.71 -0.57
C GLY A 202 -12.78 -28.78 -0.81
N THR A 203 -12.92 -27.56 -0.30
CA THR A 203 -11.95 -26.45 -0.35
C THR A 203 -11.28 -26.23 1.00
N SER A 204 -10.00 -25.91 1.01
CA SER A 204 -9.29 -25.55 2.25
C SER A 204 -9.67 -24.13 2.71
N GLN A 205 -9.47 -23.81 3.98
CA GLN A 205 -9.46 -22.41 4.42
C GLN A 205 -8.46 -21.58 3.60
N ALA A 206 -8.90 -20.39 3.15
CA ALA A 206 -8.02 -19.44 2.49
C ALA A 206 -6.86 -19.05 3.40
N ASN A 207 -5.66 -19.03 2.84
CA ASN A 207 -4.53 -18.36 3.47
C ASN A 207 -4.29 -17.00 2.83
N PHE A 208 -4.32 -15.96 3.64
CA PHE A 208 -4.17 -14.58 3.22
C PHE A 208 -2.75 -14.11 3.50
N PHE A 209 -2.14 -13.47 2.50
CA PHE A 209 -0.86 -12.81 2.62
C PHE A 209 -1.02 -11.37 2.14
N MET A 210 -0.71 -10.42 3.02
CA MET A 210 -0.69 -9.00 2.67
C MET A 210 0.72 -8.62 2.28
N SER A 211 0.87 -8.02 1.10
CA SER A 211 2.16 -7.58 0.57
C SER A 211 2.18 -6.06 0.49
N ASP A 212 3.21 -5.46 1.06
CA ASP A 212 3.54 -4.06 0.80
C ASP A 212 4.10 -3.98 -0.62
N SER A 213 3.43 -3.27 -1.53
CA SER A 213 3.91 -3.21 -2.90
C SER A 213 5.25 -2.51 -2.98
N LYS A 214 6.22 -3.20 -3.57
CA LYS A 214 7.56 -2.69 -3.92
C LYS A 214 7.66 -2.36 -5.39
N CYS A 215 6.59 -2.53 -6.16
CA CYS A 215 6.51 -2.18 -7.57
C CYS A 215 6.37 -0.66 -7.80
N LYS A 216 7.06 0.13 -6.95
CA LYS A 216 7.28 1.54 -7.21
C LYS A 216 8.25 1.63 -8.36
N ALA A 217 7.83 2.33 -9.42
CA ALA A 217 8.69 2.68 -10.52
C ALA A 217 10.08 3.07 -10.00
N GLN A 218 11.13 2.49 -10.59
CA GLN A 218 12.34 3.27 -10.75
C GLN A 218 11.88 4.51 -11.50
N LYS A 219 11.51 5.58 -10.76
CA LYS A 219 11.52 6.92 -11.31
C LYS A 219 12.90 7.01 -11.89
N ASN A 220 13.00 6.86 -13.21
CA ASN A 220 14.19 7.23 -13.94
C ASN A 220 14.52 8.57 -13.33
N LYS A 221 15.65 8.67 -12.63
CA LYS A 221 16.18 9.96 -12.22
C LYS A 221 16.34 10.67 -13.55
N GLU A 222 15.32 11.44 -13.94
CA GLU A 222 15.35 12.27 -15.11
C GLU A 222 16.64 13.04 -14.93
N LYS A 223 17.61 12.71 -15.77
CA LYS A 223 18.83 13.47 -15.86
C LYS A 223 18.37 14.81 -16.44
N HIS A 224 17.94 15.73 -15.58
CA HIS A 224 17.71 17.15 -15.87
C HIS A 224 19.04 17.85 -16.21
N LEU A 225 19.88 17.20 -16.98
CA LEU A 225 21.23 17.62 -17.31
C LEU A 225 21.42 18.16 -18.74
N PRO A 226 20.42 18.34 -19.63
CA PRO A 226 20.65 19.12 -20.85
C PRO A 226 20.03 20.54 -20.81
N VAL A 227 19.06 20.81 -19.92
CA VAL A 227 18.36 22.12 -19.89
C VAL A 227 19.20 23.23 -19.22
N PHE A 228 20.02 22.88 -18.23
CA PHE A 228 20.87 23.86 -17.55
C PHE A 228 22.08 24.30 -18.41
N TRP A 229 22.56 23.43 -19.30
CA TRP A 229 23.69 23.76 -20.17
C TRP A 229 23.27 24.58 -21.40
N SER A 230 22.04 24.40 -21.88
CA SER A 230 21.50 25.21 -22.98
C SER A 230 21.20 26.65 -22.55
N SER A 231 20.72 26.86 -21.32
CA SER A 231 20.47 28.21 -20.79
C SER A 231 21.76 28.99 -20.49
N LEU A 232 22.81 28.31 -20.00
CA LEU A 232 24.12 28.92 -19.75
C LEU A 232 24.80 29.38 -21.05
N SER A 233 24.66 28.60 -22.14
CA SER A 233 25.15 28.94 -23.47
C SER A 233 24.52 30.23 -24.00
N LEU A 234 23.18 30.34 -23.95
CA LEU A 234 22.46 31.54 -24.42
C LEU A 234 22.83 32.79 -23.63
N PHE A 235 23.00 32.68 -22.31
CA PHE A 235 23.41 33.81 -21.47
C PHE A 235 24.81 34.32 -21.83
N SER A 236 25.74 33.42 -22.12
CA SER A 236 27.12 33.78 -22.50
C SER A 236 27.18 34.57 -23.82
N LEU A 237 26.35 34.20 -24.80
CA LEU A 237 26.28 34.89 -26.09
C LEU A 237 25.70 36.30 -25.96
N ILE A 238 24.69 36.50 -25.11
CA ILE A 238 24.10 37.82 -24.84
C ILE A 238 25.13 38.75 -24.20
N VAL A 239 25.89 38.27 -23.21
CA VAL A 239 26.93 39.06 -22.54
C VAL A 239 28.06 39.43 -23.50
N LEU A 240 28.49 38.51 -24.37
CA LEU A 240 29.49 38.81 -25.40
C LEU A 240 28.99 39.84 -26.43
N GLY A 241 27.72 39.73 -26.86
CA GLY A 241 27.10 40.70 -27.77
C GLY A 241 27.04 42.11 -27.17
N LEU A 242 26.63 42.24 -25.90
CA LEU A 242 26.57 43.54 -25.21
C LEU A 242 27.96 44.18 -25.07
N ASN A 243 28.99 43.38 -24.77
CA ASN A 243 30.37 43.87 -24.71
C ASN A 243 30.85 44.40 -26.07
N PHE A 244 30.54 43.70 -27.17
CA PHE A 244 30.86 44.17 -28.52
C PHE A 244 30.18 45.49 -28.86
N VAL A 245 28.91 45.65 -28.49
CA VAL A 245 28.14 46.89 -28.69
C VAL A 245 28.77 48.04 -27.90
N ILE A 246 29.11 47.82 -26.62
CA ILE A 246 29.76 48.84 -25.78
C ILE A 246 31.11 49.25 -26.37
N ILE A 247 31.94 48.30 -26.82
CA ILE A 247 33.23 48.58 -27.45
C ILE A 247 33.03 49.38 -28.75
N TYR A 248 32.04 49.03 -29.56
CA TYR A 248 31.71 49.74 -30.80
C TYR A 248 31.29 51.19 -30.52
N PHE A 249 30.40 51.41 -29.56
CA PHE A 249 30.00 52.75 -29.13
C PHE A 249 31.17 53.55 -28.53
N HIS A 250 32.06 52.92 -27.78
CA HIS A 250 33.29 53.57 -27.29
C HIS A 250 34.20 54.00 -28.44
N LYS A 251 34.39 53.16 -29.47
CA LYS A 251 35.16 53.54 -30.67
C LYS A 251 34.51 54.69 -31.44
N LEU A 252 33.19 54.69 -31.60
CA LEU A 252 32.45 55.78 -32.23
C LEU A 252 32.54 57.09 -31.42
N LYS A 253 32.39 57.01 -30.10
CA LYS A 253 32.52 58.16 -29.19
C LYS A 253 33.95 58.72 -29.20
N ARG A 254 34.97 57.86 -29.28
CA ARG A 254 36.38 58.26 -29.41
C ARG A 254 36.66 58.96 -30.75
N LYS A 255 36.05 58.52 -31.86
CA LYS A 255 36.10 59.25 -33.15
C LYS A 255 35.42 60.62 -33.06
N ARG A 256 34.23 60.71 -32.44
CA ARG A 256 33.54 62.00 -32.22
C ARG A 256 34.32 62.97 -31.34
N ASN A 257 35.00 62.49 -30.29
CA ASN A 257 35.82 63.35 -29.43
C ASN A 257 37.10 63.84 -30.11
N LYS A 258 37.73 63.06 -30.99
CA LYS A 258 38.87 63.55 -31.80
C LYS A 258 38.43 64.70 -32.72
N ASN A 259 37.26 64.61 -33.37
CA ASN A 259 36.77 65.67 -34.25
C ASN A 259 36.35 66.95 -33.49
N LYS A 260 35.90 66.85 -32.23
CA LYS A 260 35.57 68.04 -31.42
C LYS A 260 36.79 68.82 -30.93
N SER A 261 37.97 68.20 -30.84
CA SER A 261 39.22 68.89 -30.47
C SER A 261 39.69 69.81 -31.58
N TYR A 262 39.63 69.36 -32.84
CA TYR A 262 40.04 70.15 -34.00
C TYR A 262 39.20 71.42 -34.19
N PHE A 263 37.89 71.35 -33.92
CA PHE A 263 36.99 72.50 -34.10
C PHE A 263 37.14 73.58 -33.01
N LYS A 264 37.64 73.24 -31.81
CA LYS A 264 37.86 74.20 -30.72
C LYS A 264 39.11 75.07 -30.93
N ASP A 265 40.11 74.56 -31.62
CA ASP A 265 41.36 75.28 -31.87
C ASP A 265 41.23 76.31 -33.01
N GLU A 266 40.36 76.07 -34.00
CA GLU A 266 40.07 77.04 -35.07
C GLU A 266 39.25 78.24 -34.58
N ILE A 267 38.25 78.03 -33.71
CA ILE A 267 37.42 79.11 -33.18
C ILE A 267 38.23 80.05 -32.28
N LYS A 268 39.18 79.54 -31.48
CA LYS A 268 40.08 80.38 -30.67
C LYS A 268 41.01 81.27 -31.51
N LYS A 269 41.41 80.82 -32.71
CA LYS A 269 42.26 81.59 -33.62
C LYS A 269 41.49 82.72 -34.33
N SER A 270 40.23 82.51 -34.69
CA SER A 270 39.44 83.54 -35.39
C SER A 270 38.99 84.68 -34.47
N THR A 271 38.69 84.41 -33.19
CA THR A 271 38.27 85.47 -32.24
C THR A 271 39.41 86.42 -31.84
N TYR A 272 40.67 85.96 -31.84
CA TYR A 272 41.83 86.81 -31.55
C TYR A 272 42.16 87.79 -32.69
N ILE A 273 41.88 87.41 -33.94
CA ILE A 273 42.16 88.25 -35.13
C ILE A 273 41.10 89.35 -35.30
N TYR A 274 39.85 89.09 -34.90
CA TYR A 274 38.75 90.05 -35.04
C TYR A 274 38.84 91.21 -34.02
N ASN A 275 39.17 90.92 -32.76
CA ASN A 275 39.23 91.97 -31.72
C ASN A 275 40.44 92.91 -31.81
N LYS A 276 41.46 92.58 -32.61
CA LYS A 276 42.62 93.45 -32.85
C LYS A 276 42.38 94.48 -33.97
N LYS A 277 41.31 94.31 -34.77
CA LYS A 277 41.06 95.13 -35.97
C LYS A 277 40.01 96.23 -35.78
N CYS A 278 39.31 96.27 -34.65
CA CYS A 278 38.26 97.26 -34.39
C CYS A 278 38.65 98.38 -33.41
N THR A 279 39.92 98.47 -33.00
CA THR A 279 40.41 99.52 -32.08
C THR A 279 41.25 100.60 -32.76
N GLU A 280 41.55 100.46 -34.06
CA GLU A 280 42.37 101.41 -34.83
C GLU A 280 41.56 102.32 -35.78
N ASP A 281 40.31 102.00 -36.10
CA ASP A 281 39.53 102.71 -37.14
C ASP A 281 38.39 103.63 -36.61
N GLN A 282 38.35 103.94 -35.31
CA GLN A 282 37.30 104.82 -34.71
C GLN A 282 37.78 106.22 -34.28
N ALA A 283 38.98 106.63 -34.70
CA ALA A 283 39.38 108.02 -34.68
C ALA A 283 39.56 108.46 -36.13
N ILE A 284 38.56 109.14 -36.71
CA ILE A 284 38.58 110.01 -37.91
C ILE A 284 37.17 109.96 -38.55
N PHE A 285 36.45 111.10 -38.46
CA PHE A 285 35.24 111.50 -39.22
C PHE A 285 33.92 110.82 -38.77
N GLU A 286 32.77 111.47 -38.63
CA GLU A 286 32.10 112.57 -39.36
C GLU A 286 30.89 112.99 -38.48
N ILE A 287 30.78 114.21 -37.93
CA ILE A 287 30.09 115.41 -38.45
C ILE A 287 28.94 115.17 -39.44
N ASP A 288 27.76 115.55 -38.96
CA ASP A 288 26.53 116.09 -39.59
C ASP A 288 25.96 115.45 -40.87
N GLU A 289 24.69 115.03 -40.81
CA GLU A 289 23.58 115.84 -41.34
C GLU A 289 22.19 115.17 -41.25
N PHE A 290 21.22 115.99 -40.84
CA PHE A 290 19.78 116.03 -41.16
C PHE A 290 18.79 114.92 -40.73
N GLU A 291 18.05 115.27 -39.65
CA GLU A 291 16.59 115.46 -39.57
C GLU A 291 15.72 115.05 -40.77
N ILE A 292 14.67 114.25 -40.52
CA ILE A 292 13.27 114.57 -40.88
C ILE A 292 12.30 113.96 -39.83
N LYS A 293 11.43 114.81 -39.26
CA LYS A 293 10.21 114.46 -38.50
C LYS A 293 8.98 114.39 -39.42
N ARG A 294 8.02 113.53 -39.06
CA ARG A 294 6.54 113.69 -39.17
C ARG A 294 5.90 112.44 -38.56
N GLU A 295 5.25 112.47 -37.39
CA GLU A 295 3.89 112.97 -37.07
C GLU A 295 2.72 112.37 -37.87
N ASN A 296 1.77 111.81 -37.10
CA ASN A 296 0.37 111.40 -37.36
C ASN A 296 0.07 110.01 -37.94
N ILE A 297 -0.16 109.04 -37.03
CA ILE A 297 -1.45 108.35 -36.80
C ILE A 297 -1.67 108.25 -35.29
#